data_AF-A0A9D6TL18-F1
#
_entry.id   AF-A0A9D6TL18-F1
#
_cell.length_a   1.000
_cell.length_b   1.000
_cell.length_c   1.000
_cell.angle_alpha   90.00
_cell.angle_beta   90.00
_cell.angle_gamma   90.00
#
_symmetry.space_group_name_H-M   'P 1'
#
loop_
_entity.id
_entity.type
_entity.pdbx_description
1 polymer ?
#
loop_
_entity_poly.entity_id
_entity_poly.type
_entity_poly.pdbx_seq_one_letter_code
_entity_poly.pdbx_strand_id
1 'polypeptide(L)'
;MKPTRRQLRLTFPATGESVLAELLDDEAPAACELLWGLLPVETKAIHGMYSGAEIFALVDEAPPAPAENLVQLPLPGEILYFYDPGSGATGARKPVGEIVVVYGRGVTLRAHEGVPTHCTLCARIPGDWKYDWPTFAQECRKARWEGPQQLRIERVES
;
A
#
# COMPACT_ATOMS: atom_id res chain seq x y z
N MET A 1 3.82 2.34 -27.02
CA MET A 1 3.97 3.59 -26.23
C MET A 1 3.49 3.27 -24.83
N LYS A 2 4.23 3.62 -23.77
CA LYS A 2 3.76 3.36 -22.40
C LYS A 2 2.53 4.26 -22.14
N PRO A 3 1.42 3.74 -21.60
CA PRO A 3 0.26 4.57 -21.29
C PRO A 3 0.64 5.64 -20.28
N THR A 4 0.10 6.85 -20.44
CA THR A 4 0.20 7.90 -19.44
C THR A 4 -0.74 7.54 -18.28
N ARG A 5 -0.15 7.14 -17.16
CA ARG A 5 -0.88 6.71 -15.95
C ARG A 5 -1.03 7.88 -14.98
N ARG A 6 -2.15 7.92 -14.25
CA ARG A 6 -2.32 8.86 -13.13
C ARG A 6 -1.24 8.59 -12.08
N GLN A 7 -0.83 9.64 -11.37
CA GLN A 7 0.23 9.53 -10.38
C GLN A 7 -0.26 9.83 -8.97
N LEU A 8 0.33 9.11 -8.01
CA LEU A 8 0.17 9.32 -6.58
C LEU A 8 1.50 9.78 -6.00
N ARG A 9 1.46 10.60 -4.95
CA ARG A 9 2.62 10.94 -4.14
C ARG A 9 2.49 10.32 -2.77
N LEU A 10 3.54 9.63 -2.34
CA LEU A 10 3.68 9.11 -0.99
C LEU A 10 4.77 9.93 -0.30
N THR A 11 4.45 10.52 0.84
CA THR A 11 5.35 11.42 1.58
C THR A 11 5.38 11.03 3.05
N PHE A 12 6.58 10.93 3.63
CA PHE A 12 6.77 10.90 5.08
C PHE A 12 6.91 12.33 5.60
N PRO A 13 5.86 12.95 6.19
CA PRO A 13 5.87 14.39 6.45
C PRO A 13 6.95 14.85 7.44
N ALA A 14 7.39 13.95 8.32
CA ALA A 14 8.43 14.24 9.31
C ALA A 14 9.81 14.50 8.68
N THR A 15 10.09 13.89 7.52
CA THR A 15 11.39 14.01 6.83
C THR A 15 11.28 14.73 5.48
N GLY A 16 10.07 14.81 4.91
CA GLY A 16 9.85 15.33 3.55
C GLY A 16 10.23 14.34 2.45
N GLU A 17 10.72 13.15 2.80
CA GLU A 17 11.05 12.10 1.84
C GLU A 17 9.77 11.67 1.11
N SER A 18 9.84 11.64 -0.23
CA SER A 18 8.67 11.31 -1.05
C SER A 18 9.03 10.56 -2.33
N VAL A 19 8.08 9.76 -2.79
CA VAL A 19 8.14 9.04 -4.07
C VAL A 19 6.86 9.25 -4.85
N LEU A 20 6.97 9.07 -6.17
CA LEU A 20 5.83 9.01 -7.07
C LEU A 20 5.51 7.56 -7.40
N ALA A 21 4.23 7.21 -7.43
CA ALA A 21 3.73 5.94 -7.92
C ALA A 21 2.79 6.16 -9.10
N GLU A 22 2.79 5.22 -10.04
CA GLU A 22 1.88 5.20 -11.19
C GLU A 22 0.72 4.24 -10.91
N LEU A 23 -0.52 4.71 -11.07
CA LEU A 23 -1.71 3.86 -11.03
C LEU A 23 -1.73 2.93 -12.24
N LEU A 24 -2.08 1.65 -12.04
CA LEU A 24 -2.15 0.65 -13.10
C LEU A 24 -3.51 0.68 -13.83
N ASP A 25 -3.93 1.87 -14.26
CA ASP A 25 -5.28 2.13 -14.81
C ASP A 25 -5.68 1.22 -15.99
N ASP A 26 -4.70 0.78 -16.78
CA ASP A 26 -4.85 -0.12 -17.92
C ASP A 26 -4.88 -1.61 -17.55
N GLU A 27 -4.46 -1.97 -16.33
CA GLU A 27 -4.41 -3.34 -15.83
C GLU A 27 -5.52 -3.63 -14.81
N ALA A 28 -5.87 -2.64 -13.98
CA ALA A 28 -6.79 -2.76 -12.86
C ALA A 28 -7.62 -1.48 -12.63
N PRO A 29 -8.50 -1.10 -13.59
CA PRO A 29 -9.22 0.17 -13.54
C PRO A 29 -10.11 0.31 -12.30
N ALA A 30 -10.81 -0.74 -11.85
CA ALA A 30 -11.68 -0.66 -10.68
C ALA A 30 -10.88 -0.52 -9.38
N ALA A 31 -9.76 -1.23 -9.28
CA ALA A 31 -8.80 -1.11 -8.18
C ALA A 31 -8.18 0.29 -8.10
N CYS A 32 -7.84 0.87 -9.26
CA CYS A 32 -7.27 2.20 -9.34
C CYS A 32 -8.30 3.28 -8.98
N GLU A 33 -9.54 3.16 -9.46
CA GLU A 33 -10.64 4.07 -9.07
C GLU A 33 -10.92 4.00 -7.57
N LEU A 34 -10.93 2.80 -7.00
CA LEU A 34 -11.07 2.61 -5.55
C LEU A 34 -9.96 3.36 -4.81
N LEU A 35 -8.68 3.08 -5.10
CA LEU A 35 -7.57 3.74 -4.43
C LEU A 35 -7.64 5.26 -4.63
N TRP A 36 -7.86 5.73 -5.85
CA TRP A 36 -7.96 7.16 -6.17
C TRP A 36 -9.06 7.85 -5.36
N GLY A 37 -10.23 7.22 -5.24
CA GLY A 37 -11.39 7.72 -4.48
C GLY A 37 -11.12 7.86 -2.98
N LEU A 38 -10.24 7.02 -2.41
CA LEU A 38 -9.85 7.09 -1.00
C LEU A 38 -8.90 8.25 -0.68
N LEU A 39 -8.18 8.78 -1.67
CA LEU A 39 -7.18 9.82 -1.45
C LEU A 39 -7.80 11.21 -1.27
N PRO A 40 -7.21 12.07 -0.41
CA PRO A 40 -5.96 11.86 0.32
C PRO A 40 -6.12 11.02 1.59
N VAL A 41 -5.08 10.25 1.92
CA VAL A 41 -4.97 9.51 3.19
C VAL A 41 -3.74 9.99 3.93
N GLU A 42 -3.89 10.43 5.18
CA GLU A 42 -2.77 10.77 6.06
C GLU A 42 -2.95 10.11 7.42
N THR A 43 -2.15 9.10 7.70
CA THR A 43 -2.24 8.29 8.92
C THR A 43 -0.88 7.72 9.31
N LYS A 44 -0.83 7.00 10.42
CA LYS A 44 0.36 6.26 10.83
C LYS A 44 0.46 4.97 10.02
N ALA A 45 1.51 4.85 9.22
CA ALA A 45 1.90 3.61 8.57
C ALA A 45 2.54 2.65 9.58
N ILE A 46 2.02 1.43 9.63
CA ILE A 46 2.42 0.37 10.56
C ILE A 46 3.17 -0.70 9.77
N HIS A 47 4.23 -1.26 10.34
CA HIS A 47 4.95 -2.35 9.70
C HIS A 47 4.17 -3.67 9.79
N GLY A 48 4.04 -4.38 8.66
CA GLY A 48 3.42 -5.71 8.60
C GLY A 48 4.21 -6.72 9.44
N MET A 49 3.59 -7.31 10.46
CA MET A 49 4.27 -8.29 11.33
C MET A 49 4.51 -9.62 10.60
N TYR A 50 3.56 -10.04 9.77
CA TYR A 50 3.55 -11.37 9.16
C TYR A 50 4.06 -11.40 7.72
N SER A 51 3.89 -10.30 6.97
CA SER A 51 4.14 -10.29 5.53
C SER A 51 5.58 -9.98 5.14
N GLY A 52 6.39 -9.38 6.03
CA GLY A 52 7.79 -9.04 5.74
C GLY A 52 7.99 -7.53 5.48
N ALA A 53 8.69 -7.18 4.41
CA ALA A 53 9.04 -5.79 4.06
C ALA A 53 7.85 -4.99 3.50
N GLU A 54 6.85 -4.82 4.35
CA GLU A 54 5.57 -4.17 4.07
C GLU A 54 5.26 -3.13 5.17
N ILE A 55 4.71 -1.99 4.78
CA ILE A 55 3.98 -1.09 5.68
C ILE A 55 2.54 -0.95 5.18
N PHE A 56 1.61 -0.67 6.09
CA PHE A 56 0.21 -0.42 5.73
C PHE A 56 -0.35 0.80 6.45
N ALA A 57 -1.25 1.51 5.77
CA ALA A 57 -2.01 2.65 6.26
C ALA A 57 -3.49 2.26 6.37
N LEU A 58 -4.06 2.36 7.57
CA LEU A 58 -5.47 2.07 7.79
C LEU A 58 -6.35 3.12 7.11
N VAL A 59 -7.43 2.65 6.49
CA VAL A 59 -8.43 3.48 5.82
C VAL A 59 -9.71 3.46 6.64
N ASP A 60 -10.20 4.65 6.98
CA ASP A 60 -11.50 4.82 7.64
C ASP A 60 -12.64 4.56 6.64
N GLU A 61 -13.73 3.94 7.11
CA GLU A 61 -14.90 3.62 6.28
C GLU A 61 -14.55 2.87 4.98
N ALA A 62 -13.56 1.99 5.08
CA ALA A 62 -13.02 1.20 3.98
C ALA A 62 -14.13 0.47 3.19
N PRO A 63 -14.27 0.71 1.88
CA PRO A 63 -15.17 -0.06 1.03
C PRO A 63 -14.54 -1.41 0.63
N PRO A 64 -15.36 -2.40 0.22
CA PRO A 64 -14.85 -3.68 -0.27
C PRO A 64 -13.90 -3.53 -1.46
N ALA A 65 -12.83 -4.34 -1.46
CA ALA A 65 -11.91 -4.42 -2.58
C ALA A 65 -12.55 -5.14 -3.79
N PRO A 66 -12.33 -4.69 -5.03
CA PRO A 66 -12.69 -5.46 -6.20
C PRO A 66 -11.81 -6.73 -6.29
N ALA A 67 -12.34 -7.83 -6.81
CA ALA A 67 -11.57 -9.03 -7.11
C ALA A 67 -10.80 -8.85 -8.43
N GLU A 68 -9.86 -7.90 -8.45
CA GLU A 68 -9.11 -7.47 -9.63
C GLU A 68 -7.61 -7.41 -9.28
N ASN A 69 -6.75 -7.85 -10.19
CA ASN A 69 -5.29 -7.79 -10.03
C ASN A 69 -4.79 -8.29 -8.66
N LEU A 70 -5.31 -9.45 -8.22
CA LEU A 70 -5.01 -10.03 -6.92
C LEU A 70 -3.59 -10.59 -6.87
N VAL A 71 -2.87 -10.21 -5.83
CA VAL A 71 -1.46 -10.58 -5.62
C VAL A 71 -1.30 -11.18 -4.22
N GLN A 72 -0.51 -12.23 -4.11
CA GLN A 72 -0.04 -12.79 -2.83
C GLN A 72 1.46 -12.55 -2.60
N LEU A 73 2.24 -12.48 -3.68
CA LEU A 73 3.70 -12.34 -3.68
C LEU A 73 4.10 -11.05 -4.39
N PRO A 74 3.88 -9.89 -3.75
CA PRO A 74 4.11 -8.61 -4.37
C PRO A 74 5.60 -8.30 -4.53
N LEU A 75 5.89 -7.44 -5.49
CA LEU A 75 7.22 -6.93 -5.78
C LEU A 75 7.51 -5.63 -5.03
N PRO A 76 8.79 -5.30 -4.77
CA PRO A 76 9.15 -3.98 -4.25
C PRO A 76 8.59 -2.85 -5.12
N GLY A 77 8.04 -1.84 -4.47
CA GLY A 77 7.41 -0.68 -5.10
C GLY A 77 5.91 -0.84 -5.32
N GLU A 78 5.33 -2.02 -5.10
CA GLU A 78 3.90 -2.24 -5.30
C GLU A 78 3.05 -1.64 -4.17
N ILE A 79 1.94 -1.02 -4.57
CA ILE A 79 0.94 -0.44 -3.69
C ILE A 79 -0.36 -1.20 -3.89
N LEU A 80 -0.85 -1.81 -2.81
CA LEU A 80 -2.01 -2.70 -2.84
C LEU A 80 -3.10 -2.19 -1.90
N TYR A 81 -4.31 -2.67 -2.11
CA TYR A 81 -5.43 -2.48 -1.21
C TYR A 81 -5.86 -3.83 -0.62
N PHE A 82 -5.87 -3.93 0.70
CA PHE A 82 -6.41 -5.05 1.43
C PHE A 82 -7.76 -4.66 2.04
N TYR A 83 -8.68 -5.61 2.08
CA TYR A 83 -9.98 -5.45 2.73
C TYR A 83 -10.35 -6.73 3.49
N ASP A 84 -10.63 -6.58 4.78
CA ASP A 84 -11.22 -7.61 5.62
C ASP A 84 -12.64 -7.17 6.01
N PRO A 85 -13.70 -7.93 5.69
CA PRO A 85 -15.06 -7.59 6.09
C PRO A 85 -15.28 -7.64 7.61
N GLY A 86 -14.32 -8.15 8.40
CA GLY A 86 -14.40 -8.26 9.85
C GLY A 86 -15.32 -9.36 10.33
N SER A 87 -15.80 -10.23 9.43
CA SER A 87 -16.72 -11.34 9.71
C SER A 87 -16.01 -12.63 10.14
N GLY A 88 -14.68 -12.66 10.11
CA GLY A 88 -13.89 -13.80 10.58
C GLY A 88 -13.93 -13.96 12.10
N ALA A 89 -13.67 -15.17 12.59
CA ALA A 89 -13.69 -15.49 14.03
C ALA A 89 -12.74 -14.60 14.87
N THR A 90 -11.69 -14.07 14.24
CA THR A 90 -10.63 -13.27 14.85
C THR A 90 -10.52 -11.87 14.24
N GLY A 91 -11.41 -11.51 13.32
CA GLY A 91 -11.45 -10.17 12.71
C GLY A 91 -11.89 -9.10 13.70
N ALA A 92 -11.66 -7.83 13.35
CA ALA A 92 -11.96 -6.67 14.21
C ALA A 92 -13.47 -6.47 14.52
N ARG A 93 -14.35 -7.41 14.12
CA ARG A 93 -15.82 -7.33 14.16
C ARG A 93 -16.41 -6.13 13.41
N LYS A 94 -15.58 -5.44 12.64
CA LYS A 94 -15.90 -4.34 11.73
C LYS A 94 -15.00 -4.45 10.49
N PRO A 95 -15.43 -3.94 9.33
CA PRO A 95 -14.58 -3.86 8.15
C PRO A 95 -13.28 -3.11 8.43
N VAL A 96 -12.19 -3.59 7.83
CA VAL A 96 -10.87 -2.97 7.87
C VAL A 96 -10.34 -2.90 6.44
N GLY A 97 -9.88 -1.72 6.02
CA GLY A 97 -9.17 -1.53 4.77
C GLY A 97 -7.78 -0.97 5.02
N GLU A 98 -6.84 -1.39 4.19
CA GLU A 98 -5.44 -1.02 4.32
C GLU A 98 -4.86 -0.68 2.94
N ILE A 99 -4.22 0.49 2.84
CA ILE A 99 -3.32 0.78 1.73
C ILE A 99 -1.95 0.22 2.10
N VAL A 100 -1.53 -0.80 1.38
CA VAL A 100 -0.31 -1.57 1.60
C VAL A 100 0.79 -1.06 0.68
N VAL A 101 1.99 -0.83 1.21
CA VAL A 101 3.19 -0.43 0.46
C VAL A 101 4.31 -1.42 0.69
N VAL A 102 4.76 -2.05 -0.39
CA VAL A 102 5.84 -3.04 -0.36
C VAL A 102 7.17 -2.35 -0.64
N TYR A 103 8.03 -2.24 0.37
CA TYR A 103 9.26 -1.46 0.28
C TYR A 103 10.52 -2.31 0.09
N GLY A 104 10.37 -3.64 0.02
CA GLY A 104 11.48 -4.57 -0.14
C GLY A 104 11.03 -5.94 -0.64
N ARG A 105 12.00 -6.84 -0.83
CA ARG A 105 11.77 -8.19 -1.41
C ARG A 105 11.33 -9.20 -0.35
N GLY A 106 10.78 -10.33 -0.83
CA GLY A 106 10.49 -11.50 0.00
C GLY A 106 9.20 -11.37 0.80
N VAL A 107 8.28 -10.52 0.35
CA VAL A 107 6.96 -10.37 0.96
C VAL A 107 6.05 -11.51 0.54
N THR A 108 5.32 -12.06 1.52
CA THR A 108 4.18 -12.95 1.29
C THR A 108 3.02 -12.42 2.09
N LEU A 109 1.99 -11.95 1.38
CA LEU A 109 0.87 -11.25 2.00
C LEU A 109 0.12 -12.17 2.95
N ARG A 110 -0.07 -11.68 4.17
CA ARG A 110 -0.78 -12.37 5.26
C ARG A 110 -1.71 -11.41 5.96
N ALA A 111 -2.93 -11.86 6.20
CA ALA A 111 -3.91 -11.16 7.02
C ALA A 111 -3.62 -11.39 8.52
N HIS A 112 -4.61 -11.07 9.35
CA HIS A 112 -4.64 -11.38 10.78
C HIS A 112 -4.15 -12.81 11.07
N GLU A 113 -3.40 -12.96 12.16
CA GLU A 113 -2.82 -14.25 12.63
C GLU A 113 -1.89 -14.96 11.64
N GLY A 114 -1.44 -14.27 10.59
CA GLY A 114 -0.52 -14.83 9.60
C GLY A 114 -1.21 -15.69 8.53
N VAL A 115 -2.54 -15.62 8.42
CA VAL A 115 -3.28 -16.36 7.39
C VAL A 115 -2.89 -15.84 6.01
N PRO A 116 -2.48 -16.71 5.05
CA PRO A 116 -2.16 -16.27 3.70
C PRO A 116 -3.34 -15.55 3.05
N THR A 117 -3.09 -14.38 2.45
CA THR A 117 -4.13 -13.55 1.83
C THR A 117 -3.70 -13.04 0.46
N HIS A 118 -4.65 -12.46 -0.26
CA HIS A 118 -4.40 -11.69 -1.47
C HIS A 118 -4.81 -10.23 -1.24
N CYS A 119 -4.06 -9.32 -1.84
CA CYS A 119 -4.40 -7.90 -1.90
C CYS A 119 -4.57 -7.48 -3.36
N THR A 120 -5.34 -6.43 -3.58
CA THR A 120 -5.63 -5.87 -4.90
C THR A 120 -4.50 -4.92 -5.29
N LEU A 121 -3.74 -5.21 -6.34
CA LEU A 121 -2.62 -4.36 -6.77
C LEU A 121 -3.14 -3.14 -7.57
N CYS A 122 -2.87 -1.93 -7.08
CA CYS A 122 -3.42 -0.68 -7.63
C CYS A 122 -2.35 0.20 -8.29
N ALA A 123 -1.15 0.28 -7.72
CA ALA A 123 -0.12 1.20 -8.20
C ALA A 123 1.29 0.63 -8.04
N ARG A 124 2.27 1.25 -8.71
CA ARG A 124 3.68 0.89 -8.57
C ARG A 124 4.58 2.13 -8.55
N ILE A 125 5.49 2.19 -7.59
CA ILE A 125 6.64 3.09 -7.58
C ILE A 125 7.62 2.59 -8.65
N PRO A 126 7.92 3.37 -9.71
CA PRO A 126 8.87 2.95 -10.73
C PRO A 126 10.30 2.90 -10.17
N GLY A 127 11.13 2.04 -10.78
CA GLY A 127 12.52 1.85 -10.36
C GLY A 127 12.70 0.78 -9.27
N ASP A 128 13.95 0.57 -8.86
CA ASP A 128 14.36 -0.40 -7.85
C ASP A 128 14.61 0.29 -6.49
N TRP A 129 14.04 -0.29 -5.44
CA TRP A 129 14.14 0.15 -4.05
C TRP A 129 15.56 0.33 -3.51
N LYS A 130 16.56 -0.32 -4.11
CA LYS A 130 17.96 -0.21 -3.71
C LYS A 130 18.69 0.96 -4.35
N TYR A 131 18.20 1.46 -5.47
CA TYR A 131 18.94 2.38 -6.33
C TYR A 131 18.18 3.68 -6.58
N ASP A 132 16.88 3.59 -6.83
CA ASP A 132 16.06 4.74 -7.25
C ASP A 132 15.36 5.43 -6.09
N TRP A 133 14.95 4.68 -5.06
CA TRP A 133 14.27 5.23 -3.88
C TRP A 133 14.77 4.64 -2.53
N PRO A 134 16.10 4.56 -2.29
CA PRO A 134 16.65 3.92 -1.09
C PRO A 134 16.27 4.64 0.21
N THR A 135 16.13 5.97 0.19
CA THR A 135 15.77 6.76 1.37
C THR A 135 14.31 6.52 1.76
N PHE A 136 13.38 6.52 0.80
CA PHE A 136 11.99 6.15 1.05
C PHE A 136 11.86 4.73 1.63
N ALA A 137 12.60 3.75 1.08
CA ALA A 137 12.62 2.39 1.64
C ALA A 137 13.15 2.35 3.08
N GLN A 138 14.11 3.23 3.42
CA GLN A 138 14.62 3.38 4.78
C GLN A 138 13.56 3.98 5.71
N GLU A 139 12.81 4.99 5.28
CA GLU A 139 11.69 5.55 6.06
C GLU A 139 10.61 4.49 6.34
N CYS A 140 10.25 3.66 5.35
CA CYS A 140 9.35 2.52 5.58
C CYS A 140 9.90 1.56 6.65
N ARG A 141 11.22 1.28 6.63
CA ARG A 141 11.87 0.39 7.60
C ARG A 141 11.81 0.91 9.03
N LYS A 142 11.79 2.24 9.24
CA LYS A 142 11.67 2.82 10.58
C LYS A 142 10.38 2.38 11.27
N ALA A 143 9.29 2.15 10.52
CA ALA A 143 8.03 1.64 11.05
C ALA A 143 8.18 0.33 11.86
N ARG A 144 9.22 -0.47 11.57
CA ARG A 144 9.52 -1.72 12.28
C ARG A 144 10.18 -1.52 13.64
N TRP A 145 11.11 -0.58 13.72
CA TRP A 145 12.04 -0.47 14.86
C TRP A 145 11.76 0.76 15.74
N GLU A 146 11.21 1.81 15.14
CA GLU A 146 10.92 3.10 15.78
C GLU A 146 9.41 3.28 16.02
N GLY A 147 8.59 2.29 15.64
CA GLY A 147 7.13 2.33 15.71
C GLY A 147 6.50 3.06 14.52
N PRO A 148 5.15 3.17 14.49
CA PRO A 148 4.42 3.66 13.32
C PRO A 148 4.84 5.07 12.89
N GLN A 149 5.01 5.26 11.58
CA GLN A 149 5.49 6.51 10.98
C GLN A 149 4.35 7.24 10.28
N GLN A 150 4.28 8.58 10.37
CA GLN A 150 3.26 9.32 9.64
C GLN A 150 3.52 9.23 8.13
N LEU A 151 2.51 8.81 7.37
CA LEU A 151 2.54 8.70 5.91
C LEU A 151 1.35 9.46 5.33
N ARG A 152 1.63 10.29 4.32
CA ARG A 152 0.62 10.96 3.49
C ARG A 152 0.65 10.34 2.10
N ILE A 153 -0.53 10.00 1.58
CA ILE A 153 -0.73 9.51 0.22
C ILE A 153 -1.74 10.46 -0.44
N GLU A 154 -1.36 11.05 -1.56
CA GLU A 154 -2.16 12.08 -2.22
C GLU A 154 -2.10 11.95 -3.75
N ARG A 155 -3.11 12.50 -4.42
CA ARG A 155 -3.18 12.58 -5.88
C ARG A 155 -2.15 13.61 -6.35
N VAL A 156 -1.49 13.34 -7.47
CA VAL A 156 -0.70 14.36 -8.16
C VAL A 156 -1.61 15.06 -9.15
N GLU A 157 -1.84 16.36 -8.94
CA GLU A 157 -2.55 17.19 -9.92
C GLU A 157 -1.71 17.28 -11.20
N SER A 158 -2.38 17.12 -12.35
CA SER A 158 -1.77 17.17 -13.69
C SER A 158 -1.82 18.57 -14.27
#